data_AF-A0AA92DPA5-F1
#
_entry.id   AF-A0AA92DPA5-F1
#
_cell.length_a   1.000
_cell.length_b   1.000
_cell.length_c   1.000
_cell.angle_alpha   90.00
_cell.angle_beta   90.00
_cell.angle_gamma   90.00
#
_symmetry.space_group_name_H-M   'P 1'
#
loop_
_entity.id
_entity.type
_entity.pdbx_description
1 polymer ?
#
loop_
_entity_poly.entity_id
_entity_poly.type
_entity_poly.pdbx_seq_one_letter_code
_entity_poly.pdbx_strand_id
1 'polypeptide(L)'
;MLPLNKILVGDCIALMNEMPAESVDLVFADPPYNLQLGGELLRPNHSRVDGVEEDWDKFEDFETYDRFTRDWLAAARRILKPEGSLWVIGSYHNIFRVGATLQNLGFWILNDIVWRKTNPMPNFRGTRFANAHETMIWASREKDARYRFNYDAMKALNDDLQMRSDWLLPICNGAERLRDEDGRKAHPTQKPESLLYRVILSSSRPGDTVLDPFFGTGTTGAVAKRLGRNWIGLERDPTYAKAATARIAAVEEAPDAAVLDTPPKRSAPRIPFGWVVERGLLRPGTSLFDLRRRVVARVRADGTLIGAGPRGEHRGSIHQVGAAMAGLPACNGWTFWHYEDGGDLRPIDVLRERIRSEASA
;
A
#
# COMPACT_ATOMS: atom_id res chain seq x y z
N MET A 1 16.29 -21.72 2.98
CA MET A 1 14.99 -21.47 3.66
C MET A 1 15.06 -20.08 4.27
N LEU A 2 13.97 -19.30 4.23
CA LEU A 2 13.98 -17.94 4.79
C LEU A 2 13.93 -17.95 6.33
N PRO A 3 14.64 -17.04 7.02
CA PRO A 3 14.59 -16.89 8.46
C PRO A 3 13.36 -16.07 8.88
N LEU A 4 12.16 -16.61 8.65
CA LEU A 4 10.90 -15.93 8.96
C LEU A 4 10.80 -15.59 10.45
N ASN A 5 10.27 -14.40 10.73
CA ASN A 5 10.01 -13.84 12.05
C ASN A 5 11.25 -13.77 12.93
N LYS A 6 12.39 -13.42 12.31
CA LYS A 6 13.68 -13.27 12.97
C LYS A 6 14.33 -11.93 12.66
N ILE A 7 15.15 -11.50 13.61
CA ILE A 7 16.12 -10.43 13.43
C ILE A 7 17.46 -11.07 13.09
N LEU A 8 18.09 -10.63 12.01
CA LEU A 8 19.46 -10.99 11.66
C LEU A 8 20.36 -9.80 11.96
N VAL A 9 21.38 -10.03 12.81
CA VAL A 9 22.34 -8.99 13.18
C VAL A 9 23.47 -8.97 12.15
N GLY A 10 23.65 -7.86 11.44
CA GLY A 10 24.72 -7.70 10.45
C GLY A 10 24.43 -6.64 9.39
N ASP A 11 25.33 -6.57 8.40
CA ASP A 11 25.17 -5.67 7.25
C ASP A 11 24.02 -6.13 6.34
N CYS A 12 23.14 -5.19 5.97
CA CYS A 12 21.93 -5.53 5.22
C CYS A 12 22.23 -6.02 3.81
N ILE A 13 23.29 -5.52 3.15
CA ILE A 13 23.65 -5.92 1.78
C ILE A 13 24.17 -7.36 1.80
N ALA A 14 25.09 -7.68 2.70
CA ALA A 14 25.61 -9.03 2.89
C ALA A 14 24.48 -10.03 3.21
N LEU A 15 23.66 -9.72 4.21
CA LEU A 15 22.55 -10.58 4.62
C LEU A 15 21.50 -10.77 3.52
N MET A 16 21.13 -9.71 2.80
CA MET A 16 20.22 -9.84 1.65
C MET A 16 20.84 -10.67 0.53
N ASN A 17 22.16 -10.61 0.30
CA ASN A 17 22.83 -11.41 -0.73
C ASN A 17 22.85 -12.91 -0.43
N GLU A 18 22.80 -13.30 0.84
CA GLU A 18 22.68 -14.70 1.27
C GLU A 18 21.26 -15.26 1.11
N MET A 19 20.25 -14.40 0.98
CA MET A 19 18.86 -14.83 0.82
C MET A 19 18.56 -15.38 -0.59
N PRO A 20 17.61 -16.30 -0.73
CA PRO A 20 17.11 -16.70 -2.05
C PRO A 20 16.58 -15.50 -2.83
N ALA A 21 16.73 -15.50 -4.15
CA ALA A 21 16.07 -14.50 -4.99
C ALA A 21 14.54 -14.69 -4.93
N GLU A 22 13.80 -13.60 -5.20
CA GLU A 22 12.33 -13.64 -5.34
C GLU A 22 11.61 -14.31 -4.16
N SER A 23 12.06 -14.03 -2.96
CA SER A 23 11.65 -14.71 -1.74
C SER A 23 10.74 -13.87 -0.83
N VAL A 24 10.74 -12.54 -0.96
CA VAL A 24 9.93 -11.63 -0.11
C VAL A 24 8.86 -10.89 -0.90
N ASP A 25 7.74 -10.57 -0.26
CA ASP A 25 6.56 -9.96 -0.88
C ASP A 25 6.59 -8.42 -0.80
N LEU A 26 7.12 -7.90 0.31
CA LEU A 26 7.17 -6.46 0.58
C LEU A 26 8.52 -6.11 1.19
N VAL A 27 9.14 -5.03 0.70
CA VAL A 27 10.30 -4.40 1.37
C VAL A 27 9.88 -3.03 1.88
N PHE A 28 10.15 -2.73 3.15
CA PHE A 28 10.10 -1.37 3.69
C PHE A 28 11.50 -0.96 4.13
N ALA A 29 12.02 0.15 3.61
CA ALA A 29 13.36 0.63 3.92
C ALA A 29 13.32 2.06 4.49
N ASP A 30 13.89 2.23 5.68
CA ASP A 30 14.18 3.52 6.31
C ASP A 30 15.71 3.69 6.39
N PRO A 31 16.39 3.93 5.26
CA PRO A 31 17.84 4.02 5.23
C PRO A 31 18.34 5.24 6.02
N PRO A 32 19.64 5.30 6.36
CA PRO A 32 20.27 6.54 6.80
C PRO A 32 19.98 7.70 5.84
N TYR A 33 19.73 8.90 6.37
CA TYR A 33 19.34 10.08 5.58
C TYR A 33 20.52 10.94 5.16
N ASN A 34 21.71 10.72 5.72
CA ASN A 34 22.88 11.57 5.52
C ASN A 34 22.53 13.04 5.81
N LEU A 35 22.10 13.33 7.05
CA LEU A 35 21.56 14.64 7.41
C LEU A 35 22.58 15.79 7.37
N GLN A 36 23.89 15.48 7.27
CA GLN A 36 24.99 16.44 7.16
C GLN A 36 24.87 17.58 8.20
N LEU A 37 24.50 17.25 9.44
CA LEU A 37 24.25 18.23 10.50
C LEU A 37 25.56 18.94 10.89
N GLY A 38 25.55 20.27 10.79
CA GLY A 38 26.66 21.12 11.21
C GLY A 38 26.48 21.66 12.62
N GLY A 39 27.26 21.13 13.57
CA GLY A 39 27.38 21.67 14.93
C GLY A 39 26.13 21.54 15.81
N GLU A 40 26.17 22.20 16.97
CA GLU A 40 25.11 22.14 17.99
C GLU A 40 23.91 23.02 17.63
N LEU A 41 22.70 22.50 17.88
CA LEU A 41 21.44 23.24 17.80
C LEU A 41 20.84 23.44 19.20
N LEU A 42 20.61 24.70 19.57
CA LEU A 42 19.95 25.09 20.82
C LEU A 42 18.50 25.53 20.55
N ARG A 43 17.62 25.23 21.51
CA ARG A 43 16.25 25.76 21.58
C ARG A 43 16.24 27.21 22.09
N PRO A 44 15.14 27.96 21.94
CA PRO A 44 15.03 29.32 22.49
C PRO A 44 15.23 29.41 24.00
N ASN A 45 14.99 28.32 24.75
CA ASN A 45 15.25 28.22 26.18
C ASN A 45 16.68 27.74 26.52
N HIS A 46 17.60 27.81 25.56
CA HIS A 46 19.00 27.39 25.67
C HIS A 46 19.25 25.89 25.94
N SER A 47 18.22 25.04 25.94
CA SER A 47 18.42 23.60 26.00
C SER A 47 18.86 23.03 24.65
N ARG A 48 19.78 22.06 24.69
CA ARG A 48 20.31 21.38 23.49
C ARG A 48 19.24 20.51 22.82
N VAL A 49 19.23 20.51 21.49
CA VAL A 49 18.43 19.58 20.69
C VAL A 49 19.19 18.26 20.55
N ASP A 50 18.53 17.19 20.96
CA ASP A 50 18.97 15.81 20.77
C ASP A 50 18.63 15.36 19.34
N GLY A 51 19.59 15.58 18.43
CA GLY A 51 19.53 15.26 17.00
C GLY A 51 20.08 13.88 16.65
N VAL A 52 20.22 13.59 15.35
CA VAL A 52 20.85 12.34 14.87
C VAL A 52 22.36 12.60 14.72
N GLU A 53 23.16 12.10 15.65
CA GLU A 53 24.63 12.27 15.65
C GLU A 53 25.39 10.96 15.39
N GLU A 54 24.65 9.89 15.10
CA GLU A 54 25.15 8.52 14.95
C GLU A 54 26.05 8.33 13.73
N ASP A 55 27.06 7.47 13.85
CA ASP A 55 28.03 7.21 12.78
C ASP A 55 27.43 6.50 11.57
N TRP A 56 26.30 5.79 11.74
CA TRP A 56 25.58 5.18 10.61
C TRP A 56 24.94 6.21 9.66
N ASP A 57 24.77 7.47 10.09
CA ASP A 57 24.22 8.54 9.25
C ASP A 57 25.30 9.44 8.63
N LYS A 58 26.59 9.12 8.82
CA LYS A 58 27.70 9.95 8.33
C LYS A 58 28.31 9.32 7.08
N PHE A 59 28.26 10.07 5.98
CA PHE A 59 28.88 9.71 4.71
C PHE A 59 29.93 10.75 4.33
N GLU A 60 31.03 10.29 3.72
CA GLU A 60 32.12 11.16 3.26
C GLU A 60 31.62 12.17 2.22
N ASP A 61 30.85 11.69 1.24
CA ASP A 61 30.30 12.47 0.15
C ASP A 61 29.03 11.83 -0.43
N PHE A 62 28.41 12.52 -1.40
CA PHE A 62 27.23 12.00 -2.08
C PHE A 62 27.52 10.77 -2.95
N GLU A 63 28.71 10.64 -3.51
CA GLU A 63 29.07 9.48 -4.35
C GLU A 63 29.11 8.19 -3.52
N THR A 64 29.64 8.27 -2.30
CA THR A 64 29.65 7.18 -1.33
C THR A 64 28.25 6.82 -0.88
N TYR A 65 27.39 7.82 -0.61
CA TYR A 65 25.98 7.59 -0.30
C TYR A 65 25.23 6.94 -1.48
N ASP A 66 25.50 7.35 -2.72
CA ASP A 66 24.87 6.81 -3.93
C ASP A 66 25.30 5.37 -4.20
N ARG A 67 26.58 5.06 -4.01
CA ARG A 67 27.10 3.68 -4.10
C ARG A 67 26.41 2.78 -3.10
N PHE A 68 26.38 3.19 -1.82
CA PHE A 68 25.63 2.49 -0.78
C PHE A 68 24.16 2.30 -1.18
N THR A 69 23.51 3.36 -1.64
CA THR A 69 22.09 3.35 -2.04
C THR A 69 21.81 2.36 -3.17
N ARG A 70 22.64 2.37 -4.20
CA ARG A 70 22.53 1.44 -5.33
C ARG A 70 22.72 0.00 -4.88
N ASP A 71 23.70 -0.27 -4.03
CA ASP A 71 24.08 -1.63 -3.66
C ASP A 71 22.98 -2.30 -2.81
N TRP A 72 22.40 -1.61 -1.82
CA TRP A 72 21.28 -2.18 -1.04
C TRP A 72 19.99 -2.26 -1.84
N LEU A 73 19.70 -1.30 -2.73
CA LEU A 73 18.54 -1.38 -3.62
C LEU A 73 18.65 -2.53 -4.63
N ALA A 74 19.84 -2.80 -5.15
CA ALA A 74 20.09 -3.93 -6.04
C ALA A 74 19.89 -5.27 -5.32
N ALA A 75 20.39 -5.39 -4.08
CA ALA A 75 20.16 -6.57 -3.25
C ALA A 75 18.66 -6.75 -2.92
N ALA A 76 17.96 -5.69 -2.52
CA ALA A 76 16.53 -5.70 -2.25
C ALA A 76 15.70 -6.10 -3.49
N ARG A 77 16.06 -5.56 -4.67
CA ARG A 77 15.45 -5.91 -5.96
C ARG A 77 15.54 -7.40 -6.29
N ARG A 78 16.70 -8.02 -6.01
CA ARG A 78 16.95 -9.43 -6.31
C ARG A 78 16.06 -10.35 -5.47
N ILE A 79 15.87 -10.02 -4.19
CA ILE A 79 15.09 -10.83 -3.26
C ILE A 79 13.58 -10.55 -3.33
N LEU A 80 13.16 -9.41 -3.88
CA LEU A 80 11.75 -9.08 -4.05
C LEU A 80 11.12 -9.97 -5.13
N LYS A 81 9.94 -10.53 -4.85
CA LYS A 81 9.15 -11.32 -5.82
C LYS A 81 8.72 -10.45 -7.03
N PRO A 82 8.42 -11.07 -8.19
CA PRO A 82 7.89 -10.36 -9.36
C PRO A 82 6.66 -9.49 -9.07
N GLU A 83 5.75 -9.95 -8.20
CA GLU A 83 4.55 -9.20 -7.79
C GLU A 83 4.78 -8.32 -6.54
N GLY A 84 6.00 -8.29 -6.01
CA GLY A 84 6.33 -7.60 -4.78
C GLY A 84 6.41 -6.08 -4.93
N SER A 85 6.31 -5.39 -3.80
CA SER A 85 6.44 -3.93 -3.71
C SER A 85 7.61 -3.53 -2.82
N LEU A 86 8.21 -2.38 -3.12
CA LEU A 86 9.18 -1.71 -2.26
C LEU A 86 8.63 -0.36 -1.82
N TRP A 87 8.78 -0.07 -0.54
CA TRP A 87 8.60 1.23 0.06
C TRP A 87 9.94 1.71 0.61
N VAL A 88 10.29 2.95 0.31
CA VAL A 88 11.44 3.62 0.92
C VAL A 88 11.03 4.99 1.42
N ILE A 89 11.51 5.38 2.60
CA ILE A 89 11.25 6.70 3.18
C ILE A 89 12.53 7.53 3.22
N GLY A 90 12.37 8.84 3.11
CA GLY A 90 13.45 9.79 3.19
C GLY A 90 12.97 11.21 3.45
N SER A 91 13.93 12.10 3.66
CA SER A 91 13.70 13.54 3.66
C SER A 91 14.33 14.16 2.43
N TYR A 92 14.23 15.48 2.28
CA TYR A 92 14.85 16.19 1.15
C TYR A 92 16.38 15.99 1.05
N HIS A 93 17.05 15.57 2.12
CA HIS A 93 18.49 15.29 2.12
C HIS A 93 18.86 14.10 1.22
N ASN A 94 18.01 13.07 1.16
CA ASN A 94 18.34 11.82 0.46
C ASN A 94 17.30 11.36 -0.58
N ILE A 95 16.01 11.68 -0.41
CA ILE A 95 14.94 10.98 -1.13
C ILE A 95 15.03 11.15 -2.66
N PHE A 96 15.56 12.27 -3.15
CA PHE A 96 15.77 12.50 -4.58
C PHE A 96 16.85 11.57 -5.16
N ARG A 97 17.91 11.31 -4.40
CA ARG A 97 19.00 10.41 -4.82
C ARG A 97 18.53 8.95 -4.82
N VAL A 98 17.79 8.58 -3.78
CA VAL A 98 17.15 7.27 -3.66
C VAL A 98 16.14 7.04 -4.80
N GLY A 99 15.28 8.03 -5.07
CA GLY A 99 14.28 7.96 -6.14
C GLY A 99 14.90 7.81 -7.53
N ALA A 100 15.95 8.57 -7.84
CA ALA A 100 16.68 8.43 -9.11
C ALA A 100 17.33 7.04 -9.24
N THR A 101 17.93 6.53 -8.16
CA THR A 101 18.57 5.21 -8.14
C THR A 101 17.56 4.08 -8.33
N LEU A 102 16.38 4.18 -7.70
CA LEU A 102 15.27 3.24 -7.90
C LEU A 102 14.89 3.12 -9.39
N GLN A 103 14.68 4.26 -10.05
CA GLN A 103 14.31 4.28 -11.47
C GLN A 103 15.44 3.71 -12.36
N ASN A 104 16.70 4.06 -12.08
CA ASN A 104 17.85 3.53 -12.81
C ASN A 104 18.01 2.01 -12.66
N LEU A 105 17.59 1.44 -11.53
CA LEU A 105 17.57 -0.01 -11.29
C LEU A 105 16.34 -0.73 -11.87
N GLY A 106 15.45 0.00 -12.55
CA GLY A 106 14.28 -0.57 -13.23
C GLY A 106 13.07 -0.83 -12.33
N PHE A 107 13.03 -0.27 -11.12
CA PHE A 107 11.78 -0.19 -10.37
C PHE A 107 10.81 0.76 -11.06
N TRP A 108 9.51 0.48 -10.92
CA TRP A 108 8.48 1.37 -11.42
C TRP A 108 7.76 2.05 -10.27
N ILE A 109 8.00 3.36 -10.12
CA ILE A 109 7.38 4.17 -9.08
C ILE A 109 5.88 4.28 -9.37
N LEU A 110 5.07 3.91 -8.38
CA LEU A 110 3.61 3.95 -8.42
C LEU A 110 3.08 5.26 -7.84
N ASN A 111 3.58 5.63 -6.65
CA ASN A 111 3.28 6.90 -6.00
C ASN A 111 4.46 7.34 -5.13
N ASP A 112 4.68 8.65 -5.07
CA ASP A 112 5.25 9.28 -3.90
C ASP A 112 4.14 9.60 -2.88
N ILE A 113 4.43 9.39 -1.60
CA ILE A 113 3.50 9.60 -0.49
C ILE A 113 4.15 10.55 0.50
N VAL A 114 3.46 11.65 0.81
CA VAL A 114 3.92 12.65 1.77
C VAL A 114 3.39 12.31 3.15
N TRP A 115 4.26 11.95 4.09
CA TRP A 115 3.90 11.88 5.49
C TRP A 115 3.95 13.29 6.09
N ARG A 116 2.77 13.87 6.31
CA ARG A 116 2.59 15.16 6.98
C ARG A 116 2.55 14.94 8.49
N LYS A 117 3.52 15.52 9.20
CA LYS A 117 3.66 15.40 10.65
C LYS A 117 2.68 16.36 11.32
N THR A 118 1.83 15.86 12.22
CA THR A 118 0.90 16.73 12.99
C THR A 118 1.63 17.56 14.06
N ASN A 119 2.76 17.04 14.55
CA ASN A 119 3.55 17.61 15.65
C ASN A 119 5.06 17.57 15.34
N PRO A 120 5.52 18.21 14.25
CA PRO A 120 6.94 18.26 13.91
C PRO A 120 7.72 19.12 14.90
N MET A 121 9.03 18.89 14.99
CA MET A 121 9.91 19.85 15.66
C MET A 121 9.91 21.18 14.90
N PRO A 122 9.70 22.33 15.56
CA PRO A 122 9.66 23.62 14.89
C PRO A 122 11.06 24.06 14.43
N ASN A 123 11.11 25.01 13.49
CA ASN A 123 12.34 25.70 13.16
C ASN A 123 12.62 26.77 14.24
N PHE A 124 13.72 26.61 15.00
CA PHE A 124 14.01 27.50 16.14
C PHE A 124 14.72 28.81 15.76
N ARG A 125 15.42 28.85 14.62
CA ARG A 125 16.24 30.01 14.22
C ARG A 125 15.58 30.91 13.17
N GLY A 126 14.40 30.56 12.67
CA GLY A 126 13.68 31.32 11.64
C GLY A 126 14.40 31.36 10.29
N THR A 127 15.30 30.42 10.01
CA THR A 127 16.17 30.45 8.81
C THR A 127 15.59 29.72 7.60
N ARG A 128 14.60 28.84 7.81
CA ARG A 128 13.92 28.03 6.80
C ARG A 128 12.48 27.73 7.24
N PHE A 129 11.67 27.19 6.34
CA PHE A 129 10.40 26.56 6.72
C PHE A 129 10.62 25.40 7.71
N ALA A 130 9.64 25.14 8.58
CA ALA A 130 9.69 24.01 9.48
C ALA A 130 9.60 22.69 8.68
N ASN A 131 10.50 21.75 8.98
CA ASN A 131 10.51 20.45 8.31
C ASN A 131 9.37 19.56 8.84
N ALA A 132 8.18 19.77 8.28
CA ALA A 132 6.92 19.18 8.74
C ALA A 132 6.48 17.94 7.96
N HIS A 133 7.33 17.38 7.09
CA HIS A 133 7.02 16.17 6.36
C HIS A 133 8.25 15.32 6.04
N GLU A 134 7.99 14.08 5.64
CA GLU A 134 8.93 13.19 4.94
C GLU A 134 8.23 12.61 3.70
N THR A 135 9.01 12.08 2.78
CA THR A 135 8.51 11.49 1.53
C THR A 135 8.81 10.01 1.50
N MET A 136 7.78 9.21 1.23
CA MET A 136 7.91 7.79 0.91
C MET A 136 7.74 7.58 -0.59
N ILE A 137 8.46 6.63 -1.16
CA ILE A 137 8.29 6.18 -2.54
C ILE A 137 7.77 4.74 -2.48
N TRP A 138 6.62 4.49 -3.11
CA TRP A 138 6.09 3.15 -3.36
C TRP A 138 6.37 2.77 -4.81
N ALA A 139 7.03 1.64 -5.01
CA ALA A 139 7.38 1.14 -6.33
C ALA A 139 7.09 -0.35 -6.47
N SER A 140 6.66 -0.78 -7.65
CA SER A 140 6.66 -2.19 -8.04
C SER A 140 8.05 -2.61 -8.52
N ARG A 141 8.35 -3.91 -8.44
CA ARG A 141 9.62 -4.45 -8.93
C ARG A 141 9.86 -4.06 -10.39
N GLU A 142 8.87 -4.10 -11.26
CA GLU A 142 9.04 -3.69 -12.67
C GLU A 142 7.76 -3.04 -13.21
N LYS A 143 7.86 -2.43 -14.40
CA LYS A 143 6.79 -1.64 -15.01
C LYS A 143 5.48 -2.41 -15.19
N ASP A 144 5.58 -3.65 -15.63
CA ASP A 144 4.42 -4.49 -15.96
C ASP A 144 4.06 -5.47 -14.83
N ALA A 145 4.64 -5.29 -13.63
CA ALA A 145 4.39 -6.12 -12.47
C ALA A 145 2.91 -6.06 -12.04
N ARG A 146 2.34 -7.21 -11.69
CA ARG A 146 1.01 -7.30 -11.06
C ARG A 146 1.12 -7.10 -9.55
N TYR A 147 1.47 -5.89 -9.14
CA TYR A 147 1.67 -5.55 -7.74
C TYR A 147 0.38 -5.61 -6.92
N ARG A 148 0.53 -5.78 -5.61
CA ARG A 148 -0.58 -5.75 -4.65
C ARG A 148 -0.96 -4.32 -4.29
N PHE A 149 -2.24 -4.01 -4.38
CA PHE A 149 -2.83 -2.83 -3.77
C PHE A 149 -4.22 -3.14 -3.23
N ASN A 150 -4.38 -3.07 -1.90
CA ASN A 150 -5.64 -3.32 -1.21
C ASN A 150 -6.49 -2.04 -1.21
N TYR A 151 -6.92 -1.61 -2.40
CA TYR A 151 -7.67 -0.35 -2.60
C TYR A 151 -8.90 -0.25 -1.69
N ASP A 152 -9.72 -1.30 -1.64
CA ASP A 152 -10.95 -1.32 -0.85
C ASP A 152 -10.65 -1.17 0.65
N ALA A 153 -9.58 -1.80 1.15
CA ALA A 153 -9.13 -1.65 2.53
C ALA A 153 -8.67 -0.21 2.83
N MET A 154 -7.89 0.39 1.93
CA MET A 154 -7.42 1.76 2.11
C MET A 154 -8.54 2.79 2.00
N LYS A 155 -9.57 2.52 1.19
CA LYS A 155 -10.78 3.32 1.10
C LYS A 155 -11.60 3.21 2.39
N ALA A 156 -11.80 2.01 2.92
CA ALA A 156 -12.50 1.78 4.18
C ALA A 156 -11.78 2.43 5.37
N LEU A 157 -10.44 2.36 5.44
CA LEU A 157 -9.61 3.01 6.46
C LEU A 157 -9.73 4.55 6.45
N ASN A 158 -10.30 5.11 5.39
CA ASN A 158 -10.42 6.55 5.18
C ASN A 158 -11.89 6.95 4.99
N ASP A 159 -12.78 6.35 5.80
CA ASP A 159 -14.22 6.63 5.86
C ASP A 159 -14.92 6.51 4.49
N ASP A 160 -14.61 5.42 3.78
CA ASP A 160 -15.11 5.13 2.43
C ASP A 160 -14.74 6.18 1.36
N LEU A 161 -13.74 7.02 1.64
CA LEU A 161 -13.12 7.93 0.68
C LEU A 161 -11.79 7.36 0.21
N GLN A 162 -11.46 7.55 -1.06
CA GLN A 162 -10.18 7.11 -1.60
C GLN A 162 -9.01 7.71 -0.81
N MET A 163 -8.12 6.85 -0.30
CA MET A 163 -6.90 7.28 0.38
C MET A 163 -6.05 8.14 -0.55
N ARG A 164 -5.61 9.29 -0.03
CA ARG A 164 -4.78 10.25 -0.75
C ARG A 164 -3.28 9.94 -0.60
N SER A 165 -2.46 10.61 -1.40
CA SER A 165 -1.00 10.55 -1.29
C SER A 165 -0.41 11.42 -0.17
N ASP A 166 -1.22 12.17 0.57
CA ASP A 166 -0.79 12.96 1.73
C ASP A 166 -1.37 12.42 3.03
N TRP A 167 -0.53 11.79 3.84
CA TRP A 167 -0.95 11.13 5.09
C TRP A 167 -0.62 12.01 6.29
N LEU A 168 -1.66 12.51 6.96
CA LEU A 168 -1.52 13.28 8.20
C LEU A 168 -1.44 12.33 9.40
N LEU A 169 -0.25 12.19 10.00
CA LEU A 169 0.02 11.28 11.11
C LEU A 169 0.99 11.93 12.13
N PRO A 170 0.87 11.64 13.43
CA PRO A 170 1.81 12.12 14.43
C PRO A 170 3.19 11.46 14.32
N ILE A 171 4.21 12.09 14.90
CA ILE A 171 5.51 11.45 15.12
C ILE A 171 5.41 10.37 16.22
N CYS A 172 6.36 9.43 16.23
CA CYS A 172 6.49 8.45 17.30
C CYS A 172 6.85 9.13 18.63
N ASN A 173 5.91 9.11 19.58
CA ASN A 173 6.02 9.74 20.89
C ASN A 173 5.29 8.91 21.97
N GLY A 174 5.24 9.43 23.20
CA GLY A 174 4.49 8.79 24.29
C GLY A 174 4.98 7.38 24.62
N ALA A 175 4.04 6.47 24.86
CA ALA A 175 4.31 5.07 25.21
C ALA A 175 4.84 4.24 24.02
N GLU A 176 4.61 4.68 22.78
CA GLU A 176 5.12 3.99 21.58
C GLU A 176 6.65 4.18 21.44
N ARG A 177 7.17 5.31 21.92
CA ARG A 177 8.58 5.66 21.80
C ARG A 177 9.41 4.86 22.80
N LEU A 178 10.24 3.94 22.29
CA LEU A 178 11.09 3.11 23.14
C LEU A 178 12.14 3.95 23.85
N ARG A 179 12.39 3.59 25.11
CA ARG A 179 13.38 4.22 25.97
C ARG A 179 14.39 3.20 26.46
N ASP A 180 15.63 3.66 26.65
CA ASP A 180 16.67 2.88 27.32
C ASP A 180 16.46 2.86 28.84
N GLU A 181 17.35 2.18 29.55
CA GLU A 181 17.32 2.05 31.02
C GLU A 181 17.45 3.41 31.74
N ASP A 182 18.07 4.40 31.11
CA ASP A 182 18.22 5.78 31.60
C ASP A 182 17.02 6.68 31.23
N GLY A 183 16.00 6.13 30.58
CA GLY A 183 14.82 6.87 30.13
C GLY A 183 15.05 7.77 28.91
N ARG A 184 16.21 7.69 28.25
CA ARG A 184 16.50 8.39 26.98
C ARG A 184 15.87 7.63 25.82
N LYS A 185 15.82 8.22 24.63
CA LYS A 185 15.26 7.54 23.46
C LYS A 185 16.17 6.37 23.08
N ALA A 186 15.63 5.17 22.93
CA ALA A 186 16.41 4.01 22.50
C ALA A 186 16.91 4.13 21.05
N HIS A 187 16.20 4.88 20.20
CA HIS A 187 16.59 5.15 18.82
C HIS A 187 16.23 6.59 18.43
N PRO A 188 17.10 7.32 17.70
CA PRO A 188 16.86 8.71 17.37
C PRO A 188 15.74 8.88 16.31
N THR A 189 15.61 7.93 15.39
CA THR A 189 14.72 8.02 14.20
C THR A 189 13.59 7.00 14.17
N GLN A 190 13.16 6.44 15.32
CA GLN A 190 12.03 5.48 15.38
C GLN A 190 10.77 6.03 14.67
N LYS A 191 10.29 5.29 13.66
CA LYS A 191 9.07 5.63 12.90
C LYS A 191 7.79 5.23 13.65
N PRO A 192 6.69 5.98 13.48
CA PRO A 192 5.41 5.66 14.12
C PRO A 192 4.77 4.41 13.51
N GLU A 193 4.20 3.54 14.36
CA GLU A 193 3.51 2.31 13.93
C GLU A 193 2.35 2.59 12.97
N SER A 194 1.65 3.71 13.14
CA SER A 194 0.53 4.13 12.28
C SER A 194 0.93 4.32 10.81
N LEU A 195 2.18 4.71 10.55
CA LEU A 195 2.73 4.85 9.21
C LEU A 195 2.93 3.47 8.57
N LEU A 196 3.60 2.57 9.28
CA LEU A 196 3.86 1.19 8.84
C LEU A 196 2.56 0.40 8.69
N TYR A 197 1.55 0.68 9.51
CA TYR A 197 0.23 0.07 9.40
C TYR A 197 -0.37 0.32 8.02
N ARG A 198 -0.34 1.57 7.53
CA ARG A 198 -0.84 1.91 6.19
C ARG A 198 0.00 1.28 5.08
N VAL A 199 1.32 1.26 5.22
CA VAL A 199 2.22 0.61 4.25
C VAL A 199 1.90 -0.87 4.10
N ILE A 200 1.92 -1.62 5.22
CA ILE A 200 1.72 -3.06 5.23
C ILE A 200 0.29 -3.40 4.80
N LEU A 201 -0.72 -2.72 5.33
CA LEU A 201 -2.12 -2.97 4.97
C LEU A 201 -2.40 -2.68 3.49
N SER A 202 -1.81 -1.62 2.92
CA SER A 202 -2.08 -1.25 1.52
C SER A 202 -1.46 -2.20 0.51
N SER A 203 -0.33 -2.84 0.81
CA SER A 203 0.52 -3.49 -0.19
C SER A 203 0.95 -4.93 0.14
N SER A 204 0.31 -5.57 1.12
CA SER A 204 0.52 -6.99 1.47
C SER A 204 -0.77 -7.68 1.93
N ARG A 205 -0.74 -9.00 2.05
CA ARG A 205 -1.80 -9.86 2.60
C ARG A 205 -1.34 -10.54 3.89
N PRO A 206 -2.26 -11.01 4.75
CA PRO A 206 -1.90 -11.93 5.82
C PRO A 206 -1.06 -13.10 5.26
N GLY A 207 0.00 -13.47 5.97
CA GLY A 207 0.97 -14.50 5.55
C GLY A 207 2.10 -14.02 4.63
N ASP A 208 1.97 -12.87 3.96
CA ASP A 208 3.06 -12.30 3.14
C ASP A 208 4.30 -12.01 4.01
N THR A 209 5.49 -12.05 3.41
CA THR A 209 6.76 -11.77 4.09
C THR A 209 7.22 -10.33 3.82
N VAL A 210 7.30 -9.55 4.90
CA VAL A 210 7.79 -8.16 4.91
C VAL A 210 9.26 -8.14 5.36
N LEU A 211 10.16 -7.65 4.51
CA LEU A 211 11.56 -7.45 4.87
C LEU A 211 11.86 -5.98 5.12
N ASP A 212 12.65 -5.71 6.15
CA ASP A 212 13.16 -4.38 6.47
C ASP A 212 14.68 -4.43 6.64
N PRO A 213 15.46 -3.84 5.71
CA PRO A 213 16.91 -3.88 5.74
C PRO A 213 17.53 -2.89 6.76
N PHE A 214 16.73 -2.03 7.39
CA PHE A 214 17.17 -1.01 8.34
C PHE A 214 16.25 -1.04 9.57
N PHE A 215 16.24 -2.18 10.25
CA PHE A 215 15.16 -2.55 11.16
C PHE A 215 15.05 -1.67 12.41
N GLY A 216 16.16 -1.09 12.86
CA GLY A 216 16.24 -0.26 14.06
C GLY A 216 15.63 -0.98 15.26
N THR A 217 14.69 -0.31 15.92
CA THR A 217 13.94 -0.86 17.06
C THR A 217 12.66 -1.62 16.66
N GLY A 218 12.61 -2.16 15.44
CA GLY A 218 11.65 -3.17 15.02
C GLY A 218 10.21 -2.70 14.77
N THR A 219 9.99 -1.44 14.36
CA THR A 219 8.62 -0.95 14.06
C THR A 219 7.95 -1.80 12.97
N THR A 220 8.67 -2.14 11.89
CA THR A 220 8.13 -2.95 10.79
C THR A 220 7.72 -4.34 11.27
N GLY A 221 8.56 -5.03 12.06
CA GLY A 221 8.24 -6.36 12.59
C GLY A 221 7.09 -6.35 13.58
N ALA A 222 7.01 -5.32 14.44
CA ALA A 222 5.91 -5.17 15.39
C ALA A 222 4.55 -5.04 14.68
N VAL A 223 4.49 -4.19 13.64
CA VAL A 223 3.26 -3.99 12.87
C VAL A 223 2.96 -5.20 11.97
N ALA A 224 3.97 -5.79 11.34
CA ALA A 224 3.81 -6.99 10.53
C ALA A 224 3.22 -8.15 11.35
N LYS A 225 3.79 -8.42 12.54
CA LYS A 225 3.27 -9.43 13.48
C LYS A 225 1.82 -9.14 13.87
N ARG A 226 1.50 -7.90 14.28
CA ARG A 226 0.14 -7.50 14.65
C ARG A 226 -0.86 -7.73 13.51
N LEU A 227 -0.44 -7.48 12.28
CA LEU A 227 -1.25 -7.66 11.07
C LEU A 227 -1.18 -9.08 10.48
N GLY A 228 -0.59 -10.06 11.17
CA GLY A 228 -0.51 -11.45 10.70
C GLY A 228 0.34 -11.62 9.42
N ARG A 229 1.35 -10.77 9.23
CA ARG A 229 2.38 -10.93 8.18
C ARG A 229 3.63 -11.58 8.79
N ASN A 230 4.32 -12.37 7.98
CA ASN A 230 5.68 -12.78 8.31
C ASN A 230 6.62 -11.58 8.16
N TRP A 231 7.71 -11.56 8.90
CA TRP A 231 8.68 -10.47 8.81
C TRP A 231 10.13 -10.94 8.91
N ILE A 232 11.05 -10.17 8.34
CA ILE A 232 12.50 -10.36 8.46
C ILE A 232 13.12 -8.99 8.70
N GLY A 233 13.79 -8.81 9.84
CA GLY A 233 14.48 -7.56 10.19
C GLY A 233 16.00 -7.71 10.08
N LEU A 234 16.66 -6.79 9.38
CA LEU A 234 18.13 -6.71 9.33
C LEU A 234 18.58 -5.48 10.10
N GLU A 235 19.46 -5.67 11.07
CA GLU A 235 19.97 -4.58 11.90
C GLU A 235 21.44 -4.82 12.22
N ARG A 236 22.29 -3.81 12.02
CA ARG A 236 23.73 -3.95 12.29
C ARG A 236 24.05 -3.78 13.77
N ASP A 237 23.27 -2.98 14.49
CA ASP A 237 23.48 -2.65 15.89
C ASP A 237 22.79 -3.68 16.82
N PRO A 238 23.55 -4.48 17.58
CA PRO A 238 22.97 -5.48 18.47
C PRO A 238 22.10 -4.88 19.59
N THR A 239 22.31 -3.62 19.96
CA THR A 239 21.50 -2.90 20.97
C THR A 239 20.11 -2.62 20.43
N TYR A 240 20.01 -2.11 19.20
CA TYR A 240 18.72 -1.87 18.54
C TYR A 240 17.99 -3.19 18.27
N ALA A 241 18.71 -4.23 17.82
CA ALA A 241 18.16 -5.57 17.64
C ALA A 241 17.60 -6.18 18.94
N LYS A 242 18.26 -5.97 20.08
CA LYS A 242 17.77 -6.39 21.40
C LYS A 242 16.48 -5.67 21.78
N ALA A 243 16.43 -4.34 21.59
CA ALA A 243 15.22 -3.55 21.86
C ALA A 243 14.06 -3.96 20.96
N ALA A 244 14.31 -4.20 19.67
CA ALA A 244 13.35 -4.71 18.71
C ALA A 244 12.80 -6.09 19.13
N THR A 245 13.67 -7.00 19.58
CA THR A 245 13.26 -8.34 20.07
C THR A 245 12.28 -8.23 21.22
N ALA A 246 12.60 -7.42 22.24
CA ALA A 246 11.74 -7.22 23.40
C ALA A 246 10.38 -6.60 23.01
N ARG A 247 10.39 -5.59 22.13
CA ARG A 247 9.17 -4.95 21.63
C ARG A 247 8.27 -5.94 20.90
N ILE A 248 8.81 -6.71 19.96
CA ILE A 248 8.02 -7.62 19.11
C ILE A 248 7.49 -8.80 19.92
N ALA A 249 8.24 -9.27 20.94
CA ALA A 249 7.76 -10.29 21.87
C ALA A 249 6.48 -9.86 22.61
N ALA A 250 6.36 -8.57 22.95
CA ALA A 250 5.19 -8.00 23.62
C ALA A 250 4.00 -7.69 22.69
N VAL A 251 4.15 -7.86 21.36
CA VAL A 251 3.04 -7.65 20.43
C VAL A 251 2.09 -8.84 20.46
N GLU A 252 0.83 -8.55 20.77
CA GLU A 252 -0.29 -9.48 20.58
C GLU A 252 -0.68 -9.54 19.10
N GLU A 253 -0.84 -10.77 18.59
CA GLU A 253 -1.32 -11.02 17.24
C GLU A 253 -2.84 -10.87 17.18
N ALA A 254 -3.38 -10.53 16.01
CA ALA A 254 -4.82 -10.52 15.83
C ALA A 254 -5.39 -11.94 16.05
N PRO A 255 -6.55 -12.07 16.71
CA PRO A 255 -7.06 -13.37 17.15
C PRO A 255 -7.52 -14.29 16.02
N ASP A 256 -7.87 -13.73 14.85
CA ASP A 256 -8.29 -14.48 13.67
C ASP A 256 -7.87 -13.75 12.37
N ALA A 257 -7.42 -14.52 11.38
CA ALA A 257 -7.16 -14.06 10.03
C ALA A 257 -8.38 -13.43 9.36
N ALA A 258 -9.61 -13.82 9.74
CA ALA A 258 -10.85 -13.24 9.23
C ALA A 258 -10.99 -11.72 9.51
N VAL A 259 -10.36 -11.22 10.58
CA VAL A 259 -10.35 -9.79 10.92
C VAL A 259 -9.27 -9.02 10.15
N LEU A 260 -8.29 -9.73 9.60
CA LEU A 260 -7.14 -9.18 8.89
C LEU A 260 -7.29 -9.21 7.36
N ASP A 261 -8.18 -10.06 6.85
CA ASP A 261 -8.45 -10.13 5.42
C ASP A 261 -9.40 -9.01 4.98
N THR A 262 -9.13 -8.45 3.81
CA THR A 262 -9.98 -7.43 3.20
C THR A 262 -10.11 -7.74 1.72
N PRO A 263 -10.88 -8.78 1.36
CA PRO A 263 -10.94 -9.26 -0.01
C PRO A 263 -11.47 -8.15 -0.92
N PRO A 264 -10.84 -7.91 -2.09
CA PRO A 264 -11.31 -6.90 -3.02
C PRO A 264 -12.75 -7.19 -3.46
N LYS A 265 -13.59 -6.19 -3.71
CA LYS A 265 -14.93 -6.41 -4.29
C LYS A 265 -14.87 -7.15 -5.63
N ARG A 266 -13.73 -7.07 -6.33
CA ARG A 266 -13.45 -7.77 -7.59
C ARG A 266 -13.14 -9.27 -7.44
N SER A 267 -12.84 -9.77 -6.23
CA SER A 267 -12.63 -11.21 -5.98
C SER A 267 -13.93 -11.96 -5.70
N ALA A 268 -15.06 -11.26 -5.55
CA ALA A 268 -16.37 -11.89 -5.48
C ALA A 268 -16.61 -12.72 -6.76
N PRO A 269 -17.28 -13.89 -6.67
CA PRO A 269 -17.60 -14.71 -7.83
C PRO A 269 -18.26 -13.87 -8.93
N ARG A 270 -17.68 -13.92 -10.14
CA ARG A 270 -18.20 -13.18 -11.28
C ARG A 270 -19.54 -13.78 -11.67
N ILE A 271 -20.63 -13.05 -11.45
CA ILE A 271 -21.97 -13.42 -11.92
C ILE A 271 -22.14 -12.91 -13.36
N PRO A 272 -22.20 -13.78 -14.38
CA PRO A 272 -22.47 -13.39 -15.75
C PRO A 272 -23.94 -12.97 -15.89
N PHE A 273 -24.25 -12.05 -16.82
CA PHE A 273 -25.64 -11.70 -17.10
C PHE A 273 -26.46 -12.91 -17.60
N GLY A 274 -25.81 -13.88 -18.25
CA GLY A 274 -26.44 -15.15 -18.63
C GLY A 274 -27.10 -15.88 -17.46
N TRP A 275 -26.54 -15.82 -16.24
CA TRP A 275 -27.16 -16.47 -15.06
C TRP A 275 -28.48 -15.81 -14.66
N VAL A 276 -28.65 -14.51 -14.90
CA VAL A 276 -29.92 -13.80 -14.68
C VAL A 276 -31.00 -14.35 -15.62
N VAL A 277 -30.62 -14.67 -16.86
CA VAL A 277 -31.52 -15.25 -17.87
C VAL A 277 -31.79 -16.73 -17.59
N GLU A 278 -30.75 -17.50 -17.29
CA GLU A 278 -30.80 -18.93 -17.00
C GLU A 278 -31.65 -19.25 -15.78
N ARG A 279 -31.53 -18.45 -14.71
CA ARG A 279 -32.38 -18.56 -13.50
C ARG A 279 -33.79 -17.99 -13.68
N GLY A 280 -34.13 -17.49 -14.87
CA GLY A 280 -35.46 -16.96 -15.19
C GLY A 280 -35.82 -15.63 -14.52
N LEU A 281 -34.84 -14.93 -13.93
CA LEU A 281 -35.05 -13.60 -13.32
C LEU A 281 -35.35 -12.55 -14.40
N LEU A 282 -34.79 -12.72 -15.60
CA LEU A 282 -35.23 -12.05 -16.82
C LEU A 282 -35.45 -13.08 -17.91
N ARG A 283 -36.43 -12.85 -18.79
CA ARG A 283 -36.74 -13.78 -19.87
C ARG A 283 -36.15 -13.27 -21.19
N PRO A 284 -35.79 -14.16 -22.13
CA PRO A 284 -35.49 -13.74 -23.49
C PRO A 284 -36.67 -12.93 -24.07
N GLY A 285 -36.35 -11.81 -24.71
CA GLY A 285 -37.32 -10.84 -25.22
C GLY A 285 -37.65 -9.69 -24.26
N THR A 286 -37.31 -9.77 -22.97
CA THR A 286 -37.53 -8.66 -22.02
C THR A 286 -36.80 -7.40 -22.49
N SER A 287 -37.50 -6.26 -22.47
CA SER A 287 -36.94 -4.96 -22.78
C SER A 287 -36.19 -4.39 -21.57
N LEU A 288 -34.98 -3.89 -21.83
CA LEU A 288 -34.16 -3.14 -20.89
C LEU A 288 -34.01 -1.70 -21.39
N PHE A 289 -33.99 -0.76 -20.46
CA PHE A 289 -33.96 0.68 -20.73
C PHE A 289 -32.77 1.36 -20.04
N ASP A 290 -32.32 2.52 -20.52
CA ASP A 290 -31.59 3.43 -19.63
C ASP A 290 -32.55 4.06 -18.61
N LEU A 291 -32.01 4.69 -17.57
CA LEU A 291 -32.79 5.32 -16.50
C LEU A 291 -33.83 6.34 -17.03
N ARG A 292 -33.61 6.92 -18.22
CA ARG A 292 -34.48 7.93 -18.84
C ARG A 292 -35.35 7.37 -19.97
N ARG A 293 -35.40 6.05 -20.19
CA ARG A 293 -36.11 5.37 -21.29
C ARG A 293 -35.79 5.92 -22.69
N ARG A 294 -34.60 6.49 -22.89
CA ARG A 294 -34.12 7.01 -24.19
C ARG A 294 -33.63 5.92 -25.12
N VAL A 295 -33.08 4.84 -24.55
CA VAL A 295 -32.58 3.69 -25.32
C VAL A 295 -33.23 2.41 -24.81
N VAL A 296 -33.49 1.49 -25.74
CA VAL A 296 -34.08 0.18 -25.44
C VAL A 296 -33.30 -0.95 -26.10
N ALA A 297 -33.03 -1.99 -25.34
CA ALA A 297 -32.45 -3.24 -25.83
C ALA A 297 -33.29 -4.43 -25.36
N ARG A 298 -33.26 -5.54 -26.09
CA ARG A 298 -33.96 -6.78 -25.74
C ARG A 298 -32.98 -7.86 -25.31
N VAL A 299 -33.35 -8.62 -24.28
CA VAL A 299 -32.59 -9.75 -23.77
C VAL A 299 -32.64 -10.91 -24.78
N ARG A 300 -31.49 -11.53 -25.06
CA ARG A 300 -31.39 -12.75 -25.88
C ARG A 300 -31.19 -13.98 -24.98
N ALA A 301 -31.50 -15.15 -25.53
CA ALA A 301 -31.42 -16.43 -24.81
C ALA A 301 -30.00 -16.82 -24.36
N ASP A 302 -28.98 -16.30 -25.02
CA ASP A 302 -27.56 -16.52 -24.71
C ASP A 302 -26.99 -15.54 -23.65
N GLY A 303 -27.83 -14.72 -23.02
CA GLY A 303 -27.37 -13.69 -22.09
C GLY A 303 -26.68 -12.50 -22.76
N THR A 304 -26.91 -12.30 -24.06
CA THR A 304 -26.54 -11.06 -24.76
C THR A 304 -27.76 -10.13 -24.91
N LEU A 305 -27.51 -8.90 -25.36
CA LEU A 305 -28.56 -7.94 -25.72
C LEU A 305 -28.56 -7.67 -27.22
N ILE A 306 -29.72 -7.24 -27.71
CA ILE A 306 -29.90 -6.66 -29.04
C ILE A 306 -30.64 -5.33 -28.92
N GLY A 307 -30.05 -4.26 -29.42
CA GLY A 307 -30.64 -2.92 -29.39
C GLY A 307 -30.49 -2.21 -30.72
N ALA A 308 -31.51 -1.45 -31.12
CA ALA A 308 -31.46 -0.60 -32.29
C ALA A 308 -31.10 0.82 -31.86
N GLY A 309 -29.93 1.30 -32.26
CA GLY A 309 -29.46 2.65 -31.99
C GLY A 309 -29.42 3.52 -33.26
N PRO A 310 -29.00 4.80 -33.15
CA PRO A 310 -28.91 5.72 -34.28
C PRO A 310 -27.96 5.26 -35.40
N ARG A 311 -27.04 4.32 -35.10
CA ARG A 311 -26.04 3.78 -36.04
C ARG A 311 -26.31 2.34 -36.45
N GLY A 312 -27.54 1.86 -36.27
CA GLY A 312 -27.98 0.52 -36.64
C GLY A 312 -28.19 -0.41 -35.45
N GLU A 313 -28.30 -1.70 -35.73
CA GLU A 313 -28.51 -2.74 -34.73
C GLU A 313 -27.19 -3.15 -34.08
N HIS A 314 -27.19 -3.22 -32.76
CA HIS A 314 -26.05 -3.64 -31.95
C HIS A 314 -26.38 -4.93 -31.22
N ARG A 315 -25.49 -5.94 -31.32
CA ARG A 315 -25.59 -7.23 -30.64
C ARG A 315 -24.33 -7.47 -29.82
N GLY A 316 -24.47 -7.89 -28.58
CA GLY A 316 -23.31 -8.19 -27.74
C GLY A 316 -23.65 -8.21 -26.25
N SER A 317 -22.62 -8.18 -25.42
CA SER A 317 -22.79 -8.12 -23.96
C SER A 317 -23.55 -6.87 -23.53
N ILE A 318 -24.11 -6.90 -22.30
CA ILE A 318 -24.77 -5.74 -21.66
C ILE A 318 -23.88 -4.48 -21.67
N HIS A 319 -22.56 -4.66 -21.63
CA HIS A 319 -21.57 -3.58 -21.65
C HIS A 319 -21.36 -3.00 -23.04
N GLN A 320 -21.16 -3.87 -24.04
CA GLN A 320 -20.91 -3.44 -25.42
C GLN A 320 -22.14 -2.75 -26.02
N VAL A 321 -23.34 -3.32 -25.81
CA VAL A 321 -24.58 -2.73 -26.30
C VAL A 321 -24.89 -1.42 -25.57
N GLY A 322 -24.68 -1.36 -24.24
CA GLY A 322 -24.83 -0.13 -23.48
C GLY A 322 -23.89 0.99 -23.95
N ALA A 323 -22.61 0.68 -24.18
CA ALA A 323 -21.63 1.63 -24.69
C ALA A 323 -21.99 2.14 -26.09
N ALA A 324 -22.34 1.24 -27.00
CA ALA A 324 -22.74 1.58 -28.36
C ALA A 324 -24.00 2.47 -28.40
N MET A 325 -25.02 2.12 -27.62
CA MET A 325 -26.28 2.87 -27.59
C MET A 325 -26.18 4.21 -26.87
N ALA A 326 -25.25 4.35 -25.91
CA ALA A 326 -24.96 5.62 -25.23
C ALA A 326 -23.95 6.50 -25.97
N GLY A 327 -23.28 5.99 -27.02
CA GLY A 327 -22.19 6.69 -27.71
C GLY A 327 -20.94 6.87 -26.86
N LEU A 328 -20.66 5.93 -25.95
CA LEU A 328 -19.54 5.97 -25.00
C LEU A 328 -18.48 4.91 -25.35
N PRO A 329 -17.20 5.13 -25.00
CA PRO A 329 -16.14 4.13 -25.22
C PRO A 329 -16.28 2.89 -24.32
N ALA A 330 -16.93 3.03 -23.17
CA ALA A 330 -17.21 1.94 -22.23
C ALA A 330 -18.49 2.20 -21.45
N CYS A 331 -19.15 1.14 -20.97
CA CYS A 331 -20.37 1.21 -20.18
C CYS A 331 -20.44 0.06 -19.16
N ASN A 332 -20.77 0.38 -17.91
CA ASN A 332 -21.16 -0.65 -16.95
C ASN A 332 -22.64 -1.02 -17.15
N GLY A 333 -22.90 -2.06 -17.93
CA GLY A 333 -24.25 -2.51 -18.25
C GLY A 333 -25.12 -2.84 -17.03
N TRP A 334 -24.52 -3.25 -15.91
CA TRP A 334 -25.27 -3.61 -14.69
C TRP A 334 -26.04 -2.43 -14.09
N THR A 335 -25.41 -1.25 -14.08
CA THR A 335 -25.99 -0.02 -13.53
C THR A 335 -26.66 0.84 -14.62
N PHE A 336 -26.31 0.61 -15.88
CA PHE A 336 -26.89 1.35 -17.01
C PHE A 336 -28.28 0.83 -17.39
N TRP A 337 -28.43 -0.49 -17.51
CA TRP A 337 -29.68 -1.11 -17.92
C TRP A 337 -30.64 -1.32 -16.77
N HIS A 338 -31.90 -1.01 -17.02
CA HIS A 338 -33.01 -1.16 -16.08
C HIS A 338 -34.10 -2.03 -16.71
N TYR A 339 -34.69 -2.91 -15.90
CA TYR A 339 -35.90 -3.64 -16.28
C TYR A 339 -37.11 -3.02 -15.59
N GLU A 340 -38.29 -3.25 -16.14
CA GLU A 340 -39.55 -2.76 -15.59
C GLU A 340 -40.12 -3.79 -14.60
N ASP A 341 -40.41 -3.35 -13.38
CA ASP A 341 -40.96 -4.15 -12.29
C ASP A 341 -42.05 -3.37 -11.58
N GLY A 342 -43.31 -3.80 -11.72
CA GLY A 342 -44.45 -3.09 -11.12
C GLY A 342 -44.65 -1.65 -11.61
N GLY A 343 -44.13 -1.29 -12.79
CA GLY A 343 -44.18 0.07 -13.36
C GLY A 343 -42.94 0.93 -13.07
N ASP A 344 -42.09 0.49 -12.14
CA ASP A 344 -40.84 1.17 -11.81
C ASP A 344 -39.66 0.59 -12.60
N LEU A 345 -38.67 1.43 -12.91
CA LEU A 345 -37.40 0.99 -13.47
C LEU A 345 -36.43 0.59 -12.36
N ARG A 346 -35.95 -0.65 -12.40
CA ARG A 346 -34.93 -1.15 -11.47
C ARG A 346 -33.66 -1.53 -12.23
N PRO A 347 -32.46 -1.12 -11.76
CA PRO A 347 -31.22 -1.49 -12.43
C PRO A 347 -31.03 -3.00 -12.37
N ILE A 348 -30.56 -3.61 -13.46
CA ILE A 348 -30.36 -5.07 -13.51
C ILE A 348 -29.31 -5.56 -12.49
N ASP A 349 -28.52 -4.66 -11.92
CA ASP A 349 -27.58 -4.96 -10.82
C ASP A 349 -28.26 -5.57 -9.59
N VAL A 350 -29.51 -5.20 -9.28
CA VAL A 350 -30.24 -5.80 -8.15
C VAL A 350 -30.43 -7.30 -8.32
N LEU A 351 -30.58 -7.76 -9.57
CA LEU A 351 -30.71 -9.18 -9.89
C LEU A 351 -29.36 -9.90 -9.72
N ARG A 352 -28.25 -9.21 -10.02
CA ARG A 352 -26.89 -9.73 -9.78
C ARG A 352 -26.64 -9.93 -8.28
N GLU A 353 -27.01 -8.95 -7.47
CA GLU A 353 -26.83 -9.04 -6.01
C GLU A 353 -27.71 -10.13 -5.40
N ARG A 354 -28.95 -10.31 -5.89
CA ARG A 354 -29.80 -11.43 -5.47
C ARG A 354 -29.16 -12.80 -5.75
N ILE A 355 -28.62 -13.00 -6.94
CA ILE A 355 -27.90 -14.24 -7.27
C ILE A 355 -26.69 -14.43 -6.36
N ARG A 356 -25.96 -13.33 -6.06
CA ARG A 356 -24.79 -13.37 -5.19
C ARG A 356 -25.14 -13.73 -3.75
N SER A 357 -26.26 -13.21 -3.23
CA SER A 357 -26.74 -13.55 -1.88
C SER A 357 -27.18 -15.01 -1.79
N GLU A 358 -27.86 -15.53 -2.83
CA GLU A 358 -28.30 -16.93 -2.90
C GLU A 358 -27.12 -17.91 -3.03
N ALA A 359 -25.99 -17.49 -3.60
CA ALA A 359 -24.78 -18.31 -3.73
C ALA A 359 -23.88 -18.29 -2.49
N SER A 360 -24.11 -17.35 -1.57
CA SER A 360 -23.36 -17.19 -0.31
C SER A 360 -24.10 -17.73 0.92
N ALA A 361 -25.33 -18.20 0.75
CA ALA A 361 -26.17 -18.88 1.74
C ALA A 361 -26.11 -20.39 1.51
#